data_AF-Q847G2-F1
#
_entry.id   AF-Q847G2-F1
#
_cell.length_a   1.000
_cell.length_b   1.000
_cell.length_c   1.000
_cell.angle_alpha   90.00
_cell.angle_beta   90.00
_cell.angle_gamma   90.00
#
_symmetry.space_group_name_H-M   'P 1'
#
loop_
_entity.id
_entity.type
_entity.pdbx_description
1 polymer ?
#
loop_
_entity_poly.entity_id
_entity_poly.type
_entity_poly.pdbx_seq_one_letter_code
_entity_poly.pdbx_strand_id
1 'polypeptide(L)'
;MNTHTQFQTTAPIFHNWLTTDDFLAFAKGISKPMTSNIDDMKAKFDAIFSDACKRGSTYETVVHNFFCAGVEAEFGTDETAPEFAEVFVYAREYGYMNASENAAREQEDAENGYCQHGLDEQTCPCGCFEGDAY
;
A
#
# COMPACT_ATOMS: atom_id res chain seq x y z
N MET A 1 44.11 45.22 43.16
CA MET A 1 44.49 44.32 42.05
C MET A 1 44.44 42.91 42.62
N ASN A 2 43.56 41.96 42.30
CA ASN A 2 42.60 41.73 41.21
C ASN A 2 41.47 40.82 41.79
N THR A 3 40.22 41.30 41.85
CA THR A 3 39.05 40.86 41.04
C THR A 3 38.75 39.35 41.03
N HIS A 4 37.75 38.97 41.85
CA HIS A 4 36.96 37.75 41.70
C HIS A 4 36.11 37.83 40.42
N THR A 5 36.34 36.94 39.46
CA THR A 5 35.47 36.79 38.28
C THR A 5 34.42 35.73 38.59
N GLN A 6 33.20 36.17 38.95
CA GLN A 6 32.02 35.31 38.88
C GLN A 6 31.62 35.15 37.40
N PHE A 7 31.61 33.92 36.92
CA PHE A 7 31.00 33.60 35.63
C PHE A 7 29.47 33.65 35.80
N GLN A 8 28.87 34.73 35.32
CA GLN A 8 27.42 34.81 35.16
C GLN A 8 27.04 34.08 33.88
N THR A 9 26.37 32.94 34.02
CA THR A 9 25.75 32.20 32.93
C THR A 9 24.54 32.99 32.43
N THR A 10 24.72 33.87 31.45
CA THR A 10 23.60 34.49 30.73
C THR A 10 23.06 33.49 29.72
N ALA A 11 22.00 32.77 30.08
CA ALA A 11 21.20 32.04 29.10
C ALA A 11 20.61 33.05 28.09
N PRO A 12 20.62 32.76 26.78
CA PRO A 12 20.00 33.64 25.80
C PRO A 12 18.49 33.72 26.07
N ILE A 13 18.01 34.94 26.29
CA ILE A 13 16.59 35.27 26.39
C ILE A 13 16.02 35.14 24.97
N PHE A 14 15.38 34.01 24.69
CA PHE A 14 14.47 33.92 23.57
C PHE A 14 13.11 34.45 24.03
N HIS A 15 12.68 35.61 23.52
CA HIS A 15 11.27 36.00 23.57
C HIS A 15 10.48 35.07 22.64
N ASN A 16 10.17 33.86 23.13
CA ASN A 16 9.44 32.87 22.36
C ASN A 16 7.94 33.05 22.60
N TRP A 17 7.20 33.48 21.58
CA TRP A 17 5.73 33.44 21.52
C TRP A 17 5.25 31.99 21.26
N LEU A 18 5.87 31.02 21.93
CA LEU A 18 5.33 29.68 22.02
C LEU A 18 5.45 29.25 23.46
N THR A 19 4.28 29.02 24.05
CA THR A 19 4.16 28.38 25.35
C THR A 19 4.45 26.89 25.22
N THR A 20 4.73 26.24 26.34
CA THR A 20 4.83 24.77 26.40
C THR A 20 3.56 24.09 25.87
N ASP A 21 2.40 24.73 26.05
CA ASP A 21 1.12 24.25 25.54
C ASP A 21 1.02 24.36 24.01
N ASP A 22 1.64 25.37 23.39
CA ASP A 22 1.71 25.48 21.93
C ASP A 22 2.60 24.39 21.32
N PHE A 23 3.72 24.06 21.97
CA PHE A 23 4.56 22.92 21.57
C PHE A 23 3.85 21.59 21.75
N LEU A 24 3.10 21.42 22.85
CA LEU A 24 2.31 20.21 23.09
C LEU A 24 1.15 20.10 22.09
N ALA A 25 0.50 21.19 21.72
CA ALA A 25 -0.54 21.22 20.71
C ALA A 25 0.00 20.90 19.31
N PHE A 26 1.16 21.45 18.95
CA PHE A 26 1.87 21.12 17.70
C PHE A 26 2.32 19.65 17.66
N ALA A 27 2.92 19.15 18.74
CA ALA A 27 3.32 17.74 18.86
C ALA A 27 2.10 16.80 18.78
N LYS A 28 0.98 17.16 19.40
CA LYS A 28 -0.30 16.44 19.27
C LYS A 28 -0.89 16.53 17.86
N GLY A 29 -0.69 17.64 17.15
CA GLY A 29 -1.13 17.85 15.77
C GLY A 29 -0.32 17.08 14.72
N ILE A 30 0.99 16.86 14.97
CA ILE A 30 1.83 15.97 14.17
C ILE A 30 1.55 14.48 14.50
N SER A 31 1.06 14.21 15.72
CA SER A 31 0.82 12.88 16.27
C SER A 31 -0.48 12.24 15.80
N LYS A 32 -0.81 12.24 14.51
CA LYS A 32 -1.54 11.05 14.04
C LYS A 32 -0.49 9.95 13.98
N PRO A 33 -0.46 9.00 14.93
CA PRO A 33 0.61 8.01 14.95
C PRO A 33 0.55 7.23 13.64
N MET A 34 1.69 7.07 12.97
CA MET A 34 1.85 6.29 11.73
C MET A 34 1.15 4.92 11.81
N THR A 35 1.07 4.36 13.03
CA THR A 35 0.38 3.08 13.31
C THR A 35 -1.13 3.13 13.11
N SER A 36 -1.83 4.25 13.41
CA SER A 36 -3.26 4.30 13.09
C SER A 36 -3.48 4.34 11.58
N ASN A 37 -2.55 4.93 10.83
CA ASN A 37 -2.63 5.01 9.38
C ASN A 37 -2.40 3.64 8.72
N ILE A 38 -1.40 2.88 9.17
CA ILE A 38 -1.14 1.54 8.60
C ILE A 38 -2.28 0.56 8.90
N ASP A 39 -2.86 0.59 10.12
CA ASP A 39 -3.98 -0.28 10.47
C ASP A 39 -5.24 0.09 9.66
N ASP A 40 -5.50 1.38 9.47
CA ASP A 40 -6.59 1.87 8.61
C ASP A 40 -6.40 1.42 7.15
N MET A 41 -5.16 1.48 6.65
CA MET A 41 -4.86 1.04 5.29
C MET A 41 -4.92 -0.49 5.13
N LYS A 42 -4.50 -1.26 6.14
CA LYS A 42 -4.68 -2.71 6.17
C LYS A 42 -6.17 -3.08 6.20
N ALA A 43 -7.00 -2.33 6.93
CA ALA A 43 -8.44 -2.54 6.90
C ALA A 43 -9.05 -2.25 5.51
N LYS A 44 -8.58 -1.21 4.81
CA LYS A 44 -8.96 -0.96 3.41
C LYS A 44 -8.51 -2.08 2.48
N PHE A 45 -7.28 -2.55 2.66
CA PHE A 45 -6.72 -3.67 1.94
C PHE A 45 -7.58 -4.95 2.11
N ASP A 46 -7.93 -5.30 3.34
CA ASP A 46 -8.78 -6.44 3.65
C ASP A 46 -10.17 -6.29 3.01
N ALA A 47 -10.70 -5.06 2.96
CA ALA A 47 -11.96 -4.77 2.29
C ALA A 47 -11.87 -4.98 0.77
N ILE A 48 -10.79 -4.54 0.12
CA ILE A 48 -10.53 -4.78 -1.32
C ILE A 48 -10.43 -6.27 -1.59
N PHE A 49 -9.66 -7.00 -0.78
CA PHE A 49 -9.51 -8.45 -0.93
C PHE A 49 -10.83 -9.19 -0.72
N SER A 50 -11.62 -8.79 0.29
CA SER A 50 -12.95 -9.33 0.54
C SER A 50 -13.91 -9.08 -0.61
N ASP A 51 -13.85 -7.91 -1.25
CA ASP A 51 -14.65 -7.60 -2.44
C ASP A 51 -14.22 -8.46 -3.64
N ALA A 52 -12.92 -8.61 -3.87
CA ALA A 52 -12.38 -9.47 -4.91
C ALA A 52 -12.84 -10.94 -4.75
N CYS A 53 -12.82 -11.46 -3.52
CA CYS A 53 -13.31 -12.81 -3.21
C CYS A 53 -14.80 -13.03 -3.53
N LYS A 54 -15.60 -11.97 -3.61
CA LYS A 54 -17.03 -12.08 -3.99
C LYS A 54 -17.23 -12.12 -5.50
N ARG A 55 -16.23 -11.66 -6.27
CA ARG A 55 -16.29 -11.47 -7.72
C ARG A 55 -15.60 -12.60 -8.49
N GLY A 56 -14.50 -13.12 -7.94
CA GLY A 56 -13.72 -14.21 -8.52
C GLY A 56 -13.92 -15.53 -7.76
N SER A 57 -13.67 -16.64 -8.43
CA SER A 57 -13.70 -17.99 -7.85
C SER A 57 -12.36 -18.72 -7.91
N THR A 58 -11.41 -18.21 -8.71
CA THR A 58 -10.05 -18.73 -8.83
C THR A 58 -9.05 -17.76 -8.22
N TYR A 59 -7.87 -18.27 -7.85
CA TYR A 59 -6.81 -17.42 -7.32
C TYR A 59 -6.46 -16.29 -8.29
N GLU A 60 -6.32 -16.60 -9.58
CA GLU A 60 -5.97 -15.60 -10.60
C GLU A 60 -7.01 -14.49 -10.73
N THR A 61 -8.30 -14.86 -10.73
CA THR A 61 -9.37 -13.86 -10.82
C THR A 61 -9.48 -13.00 -9.57
N VAL A 62 -9.32 -13.60 -8.39
CA VAL A 62 -9.41 -12.89 -7.12
C VAL A 62 -8.19 -11.99 -6.93
N VAL A 63 -7.00 -12.57 -6.91
CA VAL A 63 -5.77 -11.88 -6.49
C VAL A 63 -5.22 -11.03 -7.63
N HIS A 64 -4.88 -11.65 -8.74
CA HIS A 64 -4.14 -10.96 -9.79
C HIS A 64 -5.01 -10.06 -10.67
N ASN A 65 -6.33 -10.31 -10.77
CA ASN A 65 -7.23 -9.44 -11.53
C ASN A 65 -7.92 -8.41 -10.62
N PHE A 66 -8.86 -8.84 -9.79
CA PHE A 66 -9.71 -7.89 -9.06
C PHE A 66 -8.99 -7.18 -7.91
N PHE A 67 -8.22 -7.92 -7.13
CA PHE A 67 -7.54 -7.36 -5.96
C PHE A 67 -6.37 -6.46 -6.36
N CYS A 68 -5.49 -6.87 -7.28
CA CYS A 68 -4.39 -6.02 -7.74
C CYS A 68 -4.91 -4.72 -8.37
N ALA A 69 -5.93 -4.78 -9.22
CA ALA A 69 -6.57 -3.59 -9.76
C ALA A 69 -7.22 -2.71 -8.68
N GLY A 70 -7.79 -3.31 -7.64
CA GLY A 70 -8.37 -2.57 -6.51
C GLY A 70 -7.32 -1.86 -5.65
N VAL A 71 -6.18 -2.51 -5.41
CA VAL A 71 -5.03 -1.91 -4.70
C VAL A 71 -4.49 -0.72 -5.50
N GLU A 72 -4.29 -0.87 -6.81
CA GLU A 72 -3.82 0.23 -7.67
C GLU A 72 -4.84 1.39 -7.73
N ALA A 73 -6.14 1.09 -7.72
CA ALA A 73 -7.19 2.11 -7.72
C ALA A 73 -7.25 2.93 -6.43
N GLU A 74 -6.98 2.31 -5.27
CA GLU A 74 -7.05 2.97 -3.97
C GLU A 74 -5.73 3.66 -3.58
N PHE A 75 -4.59 3.02 -3.84
CA PHE A 75 -3.26 3.47 -3.39
C PHE A 75 -2.38 4.01 -4.52
N GLY A 76 -2.83 3.92 -5.76
CA GLY A 76 -2.06 4.33 -6.94
C GLY A 76 -1.06 3.26 -7.39
N THR A 77 -0.19 3.63 -8.32
CA THR A 77 0.80 2.72 -8.94
C THR A 77 2.24 3.01 -8.50
N ASP A 78 2.47 4.07 -7.72
CA ASP A 78 3.79 4.41 -7.20
C ASP A 78 4.07 3.67 -5.89
N GLU A 79 4.66 2.49 -6.01
CA GLU A 79 5.08 1.67 -4.86
C GLU A 79 6.18 2.34 -4.01
N THR A 80 6.86 3.36 -4.54
CA THR A 80 7.95 4.06 -3.84
C THR A 80 7.47 5.26 -3.02
N ALA A 81 6.20 5.61 -3.15
CA ALA A 81 5.57 6.68 -2.41
C ALA A 81 5.68 6.42 -0.88
N PRO A 82 6.36 7.29 -0.10
CA PRO A 82 6.60 7.06 1.32
C PRO A 82 5.33 6.85 2.13
N GLU A 83 4.21 7.41 1.69
CA GLU A 83 2.89 7.26 2.31
C GLU A 83 2.31 5.85 2.18
N PHE A 84 2.68 5.09 1.14
CA PHE A 84 2.05 3.81 0.78
C PHE A 84 3.02 2.63 0.71
N ALA A 85 4.34 2.89 0.80
CA ALA A 85 5.38 1.87 0.68
C ALA A 85 5.17 0.66 1.62
N GLU A 86 4.81 0.89 2.90
CA GLU A 86 4.57 -0.21 3.85
C GLU A 86 3.35 -1.08 3.46
N VAL A 87 2.36 -0.50 2.78
CA VAL A 87 1.17 -1.23 2.34
C VAL A 87 1.44 -2.05 1.10
N PHE A 88 2.28 -1.57 0.18
CA PHE A 88 2.73 -2.40 -0.94
C PHE A 88 3.62 -3.56 -0.48
N VAL A 89 4.46 -3.37 0.56
CA VAL A 89 5.19 -4.48 1.18
C VAL A 89 4.22 -5.52 1.75
N TYR A 90 3.22 -5.08 2.52
CA TYR A 90 2.20 -5.98 3.05
C TYR A 90 1.39 -6.66 1.94
N ALA A 91 1.01 -5.92 0.88
CA ALA A 91 0.28 -6.44 -0.26
C ALA A 91 1.03 -7.56 -0.98
N ARG A 92 2.35 -7.40 -1.14
CA ARG A 92 3.21 -8.40 -1.79
C ARG A 92 3.29 -9.71 -0.99
N GLU A 93 3.13 -9.68 0.34
CA GLU A 93 3.01 -10.92 1.14
C GLU A 93 1.75 -11.74 0.78
N TYR A 94 0.72 -11.09 0.23
CA TYR A 94 -0.54 -11.70 -0.19
C TYR A 94 -0.61 -12.00 -1.71
N GLY A 95 0.49 -11.78 -2.43
CA GLY A 95 0.57 -12.05 -3.88
C GLY A 95 0.20 -10.87 -4.76
N TYR A 96 0.21 -9.64 -4.24
CA TYR A 96 0.10 -8.45 -5.11
C TYR A 96 1.21 -8.42 -6.16
N MET A 97 0.82 -8.10 -7.39
CA MET A 97 1.71 -7.86 -8.54
C MET A 97 1.33 -6.51 -9.16
N ASN A 98 2.32 -5.72 -9.57
CA ASN A 98 2.04 -4.54 -10.37
C ASN A 98 1.66 -4.91 -11.80
N ALA A 99 1.10 -3.94 -12.54
CA ALA A 99 0.65 -4.14 -13.92
C ALA A 99 1.67 -4.84 -14.85
N SER A 100 2.97 -4.55 -14.71
CA SER A 100 4.00 -5.18 -15.55
C SER A 100 4.28 -6.62 -15.15
N GLU A 101 4.36 -6.90 -13.85
CA GLU A 101 4.52 -8.26 -13.32
C GLU A 101 3.32 -9.13 -13.70
N ASN A 102 2.12 -8.57 -13.56
CA ASN A 102 0.88 -9.29 -13.88
C ASN A 102 0.76 -9.60 -15.38
N ALA A 103 1.11 -8.66 -16.26
CA ALA A 103 1.11 -8.90 -17.70
C ALA A 103 2.13 -9.97 -18.13
N ALA A 104 3.30 -10.01 -17.51
CA ALA A 104 4.29 -11.04 -17.78
C ALA A 104 3.79 -12.43 -17.35
N ARG A 105 3.13 -12.50 -16.19
CA ARG A 105 2.49 -13.72 -15.69
C ARG A 105 1.37 -14.18 -16.62
N GLU A 106 0.48 -13.29 -17.06
CA GLU A 106 -0.61 -13.63 -18.00
C GLU A 106 -0.08 -14.18 -19.33
N GLN A 107 1.04 -13.64 -19.82
CA GLN A 107 1.72 -14.15 -21.01
C GLN A 107 2.27 -15.57 -20.79
N GLU A 108 2.91 -15.83 -19.66
CA GLU A 108 3.39 -17.16 -19.29
C GLU A 108 2.24 -18.17 -19.14
N ASP A 109 1.15 -17.76 -18.49
CA ASP A 109 -0.08 -18.57 -18.37
C ASP A 109 -0.62 -18.95 -19.76
N ALA A 110 -0.71 -17.97 -20.67
CA ALA A 110 -1.17 -18.20 -22.03
C ALA A 110 -0.27 -19.18 -22.80
N GLU A 111 1.06 -19.06 -22.66
CA GLU A 111 2.03 -19.98 -23.25
C GLU A 111 1.89 -21.42 -22.70
N ASN A 112 1.46 -21.56 -21.45
CA ASN A 112 1.20 -22.83 -20.80
C ASN A 112 -0.23 -23.36 -21.02
N GLY A 113 -1.07 -22.64 -21.77
CA GLY A 113 -2.45 -23.05 -22.10
C GLY A 113 -3.49 -22.69 -21.04
N TYR A 114 -3.17 -21.77 -20.12
CA TYR A 114 -4.10 -21.21 -19.14
C TYR A 114 -4.63 -19.86 -19.62
N CYS A 115 -5.91 -19.59 -19.36
CA CYS A 115 -6.50 -18.28 -19.61
C CYS A 115 -6.23 -17.32 -18.44
N GLN A 116 -6.57 -16.05 -18.61
CA GLN A 116 -6.54 -15.01 -17.56
C GLN A 116 -7.35 -15.34 -16.29
N HIS A 117 -8.19 -16.39 -16.31
CA HIS A 117 -8.90 -16.88 -15.14
C HIS A 117 -8.15 -18.01 -14.40
N GLY A 118 -6.95 -18.39 -14.86
CA GLY A 118 -6.13 -19.47 -14.29
C GLY A 118 -6.60 -20.87 -14.62
N LEU A 119 -7.39 -21.03 -15.68
CA LEU A 119 -8.02 -22.30 -16.07
C LEU A 119 -7.65 -22.63 -17.51
N ASP A 120 -7.55 -23.92 -17.80
CA ASP A 120 -7.32 -24.42 -19.15
C ASP A 120 -8.63 -24.45 -19.97
N GLU A 121 -8.51 -24.81 -21.25
CA GLU A 121 -9.65 -24.96 -22.17
C GLU A 121 -10.75 -25.89 -21.65
N GLN A 122 -10.37 -26.96 -20.96
CA GLN A 122 -11.30 -28.00 -20.53
C GLN A 122 -12.04 -27.62 -19.23
N THR A 123 -11.50 -26.67 -18.48
CA THR A 123 -11.98 -26.32 -17.14
C THR A 123 -12.51 -24.90 -17.04
N CYS A 124 -12.25 -24.03 -18.02
CA CYS A 124 -12.71 -22.65 -18.01
C CYS A 124 -14.18 -22.54 -18.45
N PRO A 125 -15.13 -22.21 -17.55
CA PRO A 125 -16.55 -22.08 -17.90
C PRO A 125 -16.87 -20.80 -18.68
N CYS A 126 -15.91 -19.88 -18.82
CA CYS A 126 -16.08 -18.61 -19.52
C CYS A 126 -15.86 -18.72 -21.03
N GLY A 127 -15.53 -19.90 -21.54
CA GLY A 127 -15.31 -20.12 -22.98
C GLY A 127 -14.12 -19.33 -23.54
N CYS A 128 -13.08 -19.08 -22.73
CA CYS A 128 -11.91 -18.27 -23.12
C CYS A 128 -11.15 -18.78 -24.36
N PHE A 129 -11.42 -20.02 -24.78
CA PHE A 129 -10.76 -20.70 -25.88
C PHE A 129 -11.74 -21.09 -26.99
N GLU A 130 -13.03 -20.74 -26.85
CA GLU A 130 -14.07 -21.02 -27.85
C GLU A 130 -14.03 -20.02 -29.03
N GLY A 131 -13.07 -19.10 -29.05
CA GLY A 131 -12.91 -18.02 -30.03
C GLY A 131 -12.07 -18.34 -31.28
N ASP A 132 -11.42 -19.50 -31.34
CA ASP A 132 -10.46 -19.82 -32.40
C ASP A 132 -10.94 -21.01 -33.24
N ALA A 133 -12.14 -20.90 -33.81
CA ALA A 133 -12.60 -21.80 -34.85
C ALA A 133 -13.34 -21.05 -35.96
N TYR A 134 -12.62 -20.92 -37.09
CA TYR A 134 -12.94 -20.44 -38.45
C TYR A 134 -12.64 -18.97 -38.77
#